data_AF-A0AA37GTH1-F1
#
_entry.id   AF-A0AA37GTH1-F1
#
_cell.length_a   1.000
_cell.length_b   1.000
_cell.length_c   1.000
_cell.angle_alpha   90.00
_cell.angle_beta   90.00
_cell.angle_gamma   90.00
#
_symmetry.space_group_name_H-M   'P 1'
#
loop_
_entity.id
_entity.type
_entity.pdbx_description
1 polymer ?
#
loop_
_entity_poly.entity_id
_entity_poly.type
_entity_poly.pdbx_seq_one_letter_code
_entity_poly.pdbx_strand_id
1 'polypeptide(L)'
;MVDYDFDRRRTANDTSNLFGVYKTLMVNVNVKSRTLNKWMKQGKTALAANIRDKLELKSHMVYKSFLIWVYKNQDIWDAHDPQRGTAAGELSTAQAKPDD
;
A
#
# COMPACT_ATOMS: atom_id res chain seq x y z
N MET A 1 -6.97 7.53 12.13
CA MET A 1 -5.60 7.78 11.65
C MET A 1 -5.52 7.18 10.25
N VAL A 2 -5.04 7.91 9.26
CA VAL A 2 -5.02 7.43 7.87
C VAL A 2 -3.77 6.55 7.71
N ASP A 3 -3.96 5.25 7.55
CA ASP A 3 -2.86 4.29 7.36
C ASP A 3 -2.46 4.24 5.88
N TYR A 4 -1.31 4.83 5.54
CA TYR A 4 -0.78 4.88 4.16
C TYR A 4 -0.07 3.59 3.74
N ASP A 5 -0.62 2.44 4.11
CA ASP A 5 -0.02 1.11 3.86
C ASP A 5 1.39 0.98 4.48
N PHE A 6 1.61 1.61 5.63
CA PHE A 6 2.82 1.40 6.42
C PHE A 6 2.76 0.09 7.20
N ASP A 7 1.57 -0.45 7.44
CA ASP A 7 1.35 -1.69 8.19
C ASP A 7 1.56 -2.96 7.34
N ARG A 8 1.32 -2.90 6.02
CA ARG A 8 1.50 -4.04 5.09
C ARG A 8 2.95 -4.32 4.66
N ARG A 9 3.94 -3.71 5.32
CA ARG A 9 5.34 -3.74 4.85
C ARG A 9 6.08 -4.98 5.34
N ARG A 10 6.77 -5.66 4.41
CA ARG A 10 7.61 -6.82 4.73
C ARG A 10 8.95 -6.46 5.38
N THR A 11 9.51 -5.26 5.12
CA THR A 11 10.82 -4.84 5.68
C THR A 11 10.93 -3.34 5.98
N ALA A 12 11.86 -2.98 6.87
CA ALA A 12 12.19 -1.57 7.18
C ALA A 12 12.71 -0.78 5.97
N ASN A 13 13.32 -1.46 5.00
CA ASN A 13 13.79 -0.85 3.76
C ASN A 13 12.62 -0.40 2.87
N ASP A 14 11.55 -1.19 2.80
CA ASP A 14 10.34 -0.78 2.08
C ASP A 14 9.78 0.48 2.71
N THR A 15 9.62 0.48 4.04
CA THR A 15 9.11 1.62 4.81
C THR A 15 9.81 2.93 4.45
N SER A 16 11.14 2.93 4.45
CA SER A 16 11.98 4.07 4.06
C SER A 16 11.77 4.49 2.60
N ASN A 17 11.66 3.55 1.67
CA ASN A 17 11.47 3.86 0.25
C ASN A 17 10.11 4.52 -0.03
N LEU A 18 9.02 4.01 0.55
CA LEU A 18 7.70 4.63 0.38
C LEU A 18 7.61 5.99 1.08
N PHE A 19 8.25 6.15 2.24
CA PHE A 19 8.37 7.47 2.85
C PHE A 19 9.10 8.44 1.92
N GLY A 20 10.19 7.98 1.27
CA GLY A 20 10.88 8.71 0.22
C GLY A 20 9.96 9.11 -0.93
N VAL A 21 9.16 8.17 -1.44
CA VAL A 21 8.17 8.41 -2.50
C VAL A 21 7.15 9.48 -2.09
N TYR A 22 6.54 9.37 -0.91
CA TYR A 22 5.59 10.38 -0.42
C TYR A 22 6.23 11.74 -0.19
N LYS A 23 7.45 11.77 0.36
CA LYS A 23 8.21 13.00 0.53
C LYS A 23 8.51 13.66 -0.81
N THR A 24 8.96 12.90 -1.81
CA THR A 24 9.21 13.40 -3.16
C THR A 24 7.93 13.91 -3.83
N LEU A 25 6.80 13.22 -3.65
CA LEU A 25 5.51 13.70 -4.15
C LEU A 25 5.13 15.05 -3.55
N MET A 26 5.28 15.23 -2.24
CA MET A 26 4.91 16.47 -1.57
C MET A 26 5.90 17.61 -1.85
N VAL A 27 7.21 17.32 -1.83
CA VAL A 27 8.26 18.36 -1.91
C VAL A 27 8.63 18.69 -3.36
N ASN A 28 8.85 17.68 -4.21
CA ASN A 28 9.36 17.91 -5.57
C ASN A 28 8.22 18.01 -6.59
N VAL A 29 7.17 17.21 -6.41
CA VAL A 29 6.01 17.17 -7.33
C VAL A 29 4.87 18.09 -6.85
N ASN A 30 5.01 18.70 -5.66
CA ASN A 30 4.06 19.64 -5.06
C ASN A 30 2.63 19.06 -4.92
N VAL A 31 2.53 17.77 -4.63
CA VAL A 31 1.26 17.11 -4.32
C VAL A 31 0.86 17.43 -2.89
N LYS A 32 -0.22 18.19 -2.73
CA LYS A 32 -0.77 18.52 -1.40
C LYS A 32 -1.31 17.27 -0.70
N SER A 33 -1.21 17.23 0.62
CA SER A 33 -1.73 16.14 1.47
C SER A 33 -3.24 15.91 1.28
N ARG A 34 -4.01 16.98 0.99
CA ARG A 34 -5.44 16.87 0.65
C ARG A 34 -5.66 16.05 -0.62
N THR A 35 -4.79 16.19 -1.62
CA THR A 35 -4.86 15.45 -2.87
C THR A 35 -4.52 13.98 -2.66
N LEU A 36 -3.49 13.69 -1.86
CA LEU A 36 -3.15 12.31 -1.47
C LEU A 36 -4.32 11.64 -0.73
N ASN A 37 -4.94 12.33 0.23
CA ASN A 37 -6.12 11.82 0.91
C ASN A 37 -7.31 11.61 -0.04
N LYS A 38 -7.46 12.46 -1.06
CA LYS A 38 -8.50 12.27 -2.09
C LYS A 38 -8.25 10.99 -2.88
N TRP A 39 -7.02 10.77 -3.35
CA TRP A 39 -6.67 9.54 -4.09
C TRP A 39 -6.84 8.30 -3.24
N MET A 40 -6.49 8.38 -1.97
CA MET A 40 -6.66 7.28 -1.04
C MET A 40 -8.13 6.91 -0.82
N LYS A 41 -9.03 7.90 -0.72
CA LYS A 41 -10.48 7.67 -0.66
C LYS A 41 -11.05 7.06 -1.94
N GLN A 42 -10.37 7.20 -3.08
CA GLN A 42 -10.75 6.57 -4.35
C GLN A 42 -10.32 5.09 -4.43
N GLY A 43 -9.55 4.60 -3.45
CA GLY A 43 -9.05 3.23 -3.39
C GLY A 43 -7.55 3.14 -3.68
N LYS A 44 -6.93 2.04 -3.23
CA LYS A 44 -5.48 1.84 -3.28
C LYS A 44 -4.94 1.74 -4.72
N THR A 45 -5.67 1.06 -5.62
CA THR A 45 -5.33 1.00 -7.04
C THR A 45 -5.33 2.39 -7.69
N ALA A 46 -6.32 3.22 -7.37
CA ALA A 46 -6.37 4.61 -7.84
C ALA A 46 -5.22 5.45 -7.27
N LEU A 47 -4.88 5.25 -5.99
CA LEU A 47 -3.73 5.90 -5.36
C LEU A 47 -2.42 5.58 -6.09
N ALA A 48 -2.15 4.30 -6.36
CA ALA A 48 -0.95 3.88 -7.09
C ALA A 48 -0.87 4.49 -8.50
N ALA A 49 -1.97 4.43 -9.25
CA ALA A 49 -2.04 4.99 -10.59
C ALA A 49 -1.72 6.50 -10.59
N ASN A 50 -2.32 7.25 -9.67
CA ASN A 50 -2.08 8.69 -9.54
C ASN A 50 -0.64 9.02 -9.11
N ILE A 51 -0.08 8.24 -8.18
CA ILE A 51 1.32 8.39 -7.76
C ILE A 51 2.26 8.17 -8.94
N ARG A 52 2.07 7.08 -9.68
CA ARG A 52 2.88 6.73 -10.86
C ARG A 52 2.81 7.83 -11.92
N ASP A 53 1.60 8.23 -12.31
CA ASP A 53 1.38 9.28 -13.31
C ASP A 53 2.10 10.59 -12.93
N LYS A 54 2.01 11.00 -11.66
CA LYS A 54 2.65 12.21 -11.18
C LYS A 54 4.16 12.14 -11.12
N LEU A 55 4.70 10.99 -10.71
CA LEU A 55 6.15 10.78 -10.70
C LEU A 55 6.71 10.71 -12.13
N GLU A 56 5.98 10.12 -13.07
CA GLU A 56 6.39 10.02 -14.47
C GLU A 56 6.36 11.39 -15.16
N LEU A 57 5.26 12.13 -14.99
CA LEU A 57 5.09 13.49 -15.51
C LEU A 57 6.20 14.44 -15.02
N LYS A 58 6.69 14.22 -13.80
CA LYS A 58 7.78 14.99 -13.18
C LYS A 58 9.06 14.18 -13.02
N SER A 59 9.30 13.21 -13.90
CA SER A 59 10.44 12.30 -13.82
C SER A 59 11.80 13.00 -13.81
N HIS A 60 11.92 14.19 -14.41
CA HIS A 60 13.13 15.03 -14.35
C HIS A 60 13.40 15.65 -12.97
N MET A 61 12.39 15.74 -12.09
CA MET A 61 12.49 16.25 -10.71
C MET A 61 12.55 15.13 -9.66
N VAL A 62 12.50 13.87 -10.09
CA VAL A 62 12.40 12.69 -9.24
C VAL A 62 13.63 11.82 -9.44
N TYR A 63 14.20 11.29 -8.36
CA TYR A 63 15.27 10.29 -8.47
C TYR A 63 14.73 9.03 -9.16
N LYS A 64 15.41 8.59 -10.22
CA LYS A 64 15.03 7.38 -10.97
C LYS A 64 14.86 6.14 -10.08
N SER A 65 15.60 6.05 -8.98
CA SER A 65 15.48 4.97 -7.99
C SER A 65 14.07 4.86 -7.41
N PHE A 66 13.40 5.98 -7.13
CA PHE A 66 12.03 5.98 -6.60
C PHE A 66 11.00 5.60 -7.66
N LEU A 67 11.18 6.06 -8.90
CA LEU A 67 10.37 5.60 -10.03
C LEU A 67 10.48 4.07 -10.19
N ILE A 68 11.71 3.55 -10.29
CA ILE A 68 11.96 2.12 -10.41
C ILE A 68 11.35 1.34 -9.24
N TRP A 69 11.48 1.85 -8.01
CA TRP A 69 10.92 1.21 -6.84
C TRP A 69 9.39 1.17 -6.87
N VAL A 70 8.72 2.28 -7.24
CA VAL A 70 7.25 2.33 -7.38
C VAL A 70 6.76 1.33 -8.43
N TYR A 71 7.47 1.20 -9.54
CA TYR A 71 7.17 0.23 -10.60
C TYR A 71 7.33 -1.22 -10.13
N LYS A 72 8.35 -1.50 -9.31
CA LYS A 72 8.64 -2.86 -8.81
C LYS A 72 7.74 -3.30 -7.66
N ASN A 73 7.16 -2.36 -6.91
CA ASN A 73 6.41 -2.63 -5.69
C ASN A 73 4.96 -2.13 -5.79
N GLN A 74 4.34 -2.29 -6.96
CA GLN A 74 2.94 -1.90 -7.17
C GLN A 74 1.96 -2.71 -6.31
N ASP A 75 2.37 -3.92 -5.88
CA ASP A 75 1.61 -4.82 -5.02
C ASP A 75 1.32 -4.23 -3.63
N ILE A 76 2.10 -3.25 -3.17
CA ILE A 76 1.84 -2.53 -1.91
C ILE A 76 0.47 -1.84 -1.94
N TRP A 77 0.06 -1.37 -3.12
CA TRP A 77 -1.23 -0.72 -3.33
C TRP A 77 -2.22 -1.59 -4.08
N ASP A 78 -1.79 -2.75 -4.58
CA ASP A 78 -2.71 -3.73 -5.12
C ASP A 78 -3.41 -4.40 -3.93
N ALA A 79 -4.73 -4.20 -3.85
CA ALA A 79 -5.54 -4.83 -2.83
C ALA A 79 -5.77 -6.31 -3.18
N HIS A 80 -4.72 -7.08 -3.51
CA HIS A 80 -4.82 -8.52 -3.38
C HIS A 80 -4.71 -8.84 -1.89
N ASP A 81 -5.86 -8.85 -1.26
CA ASP A 81 -6.06 -9.31 0.09
C ASP A 81 -5.95 -10.85 0.10
N PRO A 82 -4.87 -11.48 0.58
CA PRO A 82 -4.92 -12.93 0.84
C PRO A 82 -5.84 -13.27 2.03
N GLN A 83 -6.48 -12.29 2.69
CA GLN A 83 -7.32 -12.43 3.86
C GLN A 83 -8.83 -12.35 3.57
N ARG A 84 -9.24 -12.57 2.32
CA ARG A 84 -10.60 -13.05 2.00
C ARG A 84 -10.71 -14.58 2.08
N GLY A 85 -9.90 -15.20 2.94
CA GLY A 85 -10.14 -16.50 3.56
C GLY A 85 -10.68 -16.28 4.97
N THR A 86 -11.99 -16.13 5.03
CA THR A 86 -12.87 -15.99 6.21
C THR A 86 -12.35 -16.64 7.49
N ALA A 87 -12.02 -15.81 8.47
CA ALA A 87 -12.31 -16.12 9.86
C ALA A 87 -13.84 -16.04 10.05
N ALA A 88 -14.50 -17.19 9.94
CA ALA A 88 -15.71 -17.51 10.69
C ALA A 88 -15.19 -18.54 11.72
N GLY A 89 -15.22 -18.29 13.03
CA GLY A 89 -16.45 -18.50 13.79
C GLY A 89 -16.93 -19.92 13.51
N GLU A 90 -16.62 -20.94 14.31
CA GLU A 90 -16.85 -21.03 15.74
C GLU A 90 -15.98 -22.14 16.35
N LEU A 91 -15.54 -21.89 17.59
CA LEU A 91 -15.24 -22.95 18.53
C LEU A 91 -16.47 -23.87 18.67
N SER A 92 -16.29 -25.16 18.44
CA SER A 92 -17.01 -26.19 19.20
C SER A 92 -16.01 -27.22 19.69
N THR A 93 -15.50 -26.95 20.89
CA THR A 93 -14.95 -27.92 21.81
C THR A 93 -16.07 -28.85 22.27
N ALA A 94 -16.06 -30.11 21.84
CA ALA A 94 -16.62 -31.26 22.56
C ALA A 94 -16.26 -32.52 21.74
N GLN A 95 -15.16 -33.19 22.07
CA GLN A 95 -15.07 -34.25 23.07
C GLN A 95 -15.46 -35.61 22.50
N ALA A 96 -14.45 -36.47 22.47
CA ALA A 96 -14.46 -37.87 22.07
C ALA A 96 -15.45 -38.73 22.87
N LYS A 97 -16.02 -39.74 22.21
CA LYS A 97 -16.08 -41.12 22.73
C LYS A 97 -16.26 -42.15 21.58
N PRO A 98 -15.56 -43.31 21.62
CA PRO A 98 -15.69 -44.39 20.63
C PRO A 98 -16.71 -45.48 21.06
N ASP A 99 -16.93 -46.46 20.17
CA ASP A 99 -17.72 -47.71 20.25
C ASP A 99 -19.26 -47.53 20.31
N ASP A 100 -20.10 -48.29 19.59
CA ASP A 100 -20.08 -49.73 19.20
C ASP A 100 -20.56 -49.92 17.74
#